data_AF-A0A917REP0-F1
#
_entry.id   AF-A0A917REP0-F1
#
_cell.length_a   1.000
_cell.length_b   1.000
_cell.length_c   1.000
_cell.angle_alpha   90.00
_cell.angle_beta   90.00
_cell.angle_gamma   90.00
#
_symmetry.space_group_name_H-M   'P 1'
#
loop_
_entity.id
_entity.type
_entity.pdbx_description
1 polymer ?
#
loop_
_entity_poly.entity_id
_entity_poly.type
_entity_poly.pdbx_seq_one_letter_code
_entity_poly.pdbx_strand_id
1 'polypeptide(L)'
;MAEVADRVGAEAAAARIAAVEHSDPRRTAAELVRRVRALRRSLATGEDSGLDPAVLPMIHRFRRVLVSARTHSGCRCANRPFGSEAEELWALSNDRHSEDSMSRFTTMINATAVAITAAAVVGLSVLPAATADPAPPAPATSAQVPVKTQGWLKIYAGQAPHGTNAVELTAVTDPAVGLRVTDGDGRSLYRFDKDTAIPSQSNCNGDCAVTWPPLLVSRGRGLYIVGIDPGRVGFIERANGSCQITVGGWPVYYFSKDQQPGDLRGQGVGGTWFAVAPTGGKALAK
;
A
#
# COMPACT_ATOMS: atom_id res chain seq x y z
N MET A 1 52.85 54.50 28.45
CA MET A 1 53.41 54.04 27.17
C MET A 1 53.18 52.53 27.11
N ALA A 2 51.93 52.04 27.09
CA ALA A 2 50.98 52.10 25.96
C ALA A 2 51.62 51.53 24.68
N GLU A 3 50.99 50.47 24.14
CA GLU A 3 51.33 49.73 22.91
C GLU A 3 52.69 49.05 22.95
N VAL A 4 52.80 47.72 23.04
CA VAL A 4 52.34 46.76 22.02
C VAL A 4 51.84 45.47 22.70
N ALA A 5 50.63 45.52 23.22
CA ALA A 5 49.80 44.35 23.48
C ALA A 5 48.87 44.19 22.28
N ASP A 6 49.19 43.34 21.29
CA ASP A 6 48.14 42.76 20.42
C ASP A 6 48.52 41.63 19.42
N ARG A 7 49.64 40.90 19.55
CA ARG A 7 50.01 39.85 18.55
C ARG A 7 50.50 38.51 19.08
N VAL A 8 50.25 38.16 20.34
CA VAL A 8 50.57 36.81 20.89
C VAL A 8 49.30 36.05 21.34
N GLY A 9 48.11 36.64 21.17
CA GLY A 9 46.82 36.02 21.53
C GLY A 9 46.06 35.34 20.38
N ALA A 10 46.64 35.24 19.17
CA ALA A 10 45.90 34.80 17.97
C ALA A 10 46.32 33.43 17.40
N GLU A 11 47.40 32.80 17.87
CA GLU A 11 47.85 31.49 17.37
C GLU A 11 47.56 30.31 18.31
N ALA A 12 47.06 30.54 19.54
CA ALA A 12 46.67 29.46 20.47
C ALA A 12 45.18 29.08 20.43
N ALA A 13 44.35 29.81 19.67
CA ALA A 13 42.91 29.54 19.56
C ALA A 13 42.51 28.82 18.25
N ALA A 14 43.39 28.74 17.25
CA ALA A 14 43.13 28.04 15.99
C ALA A 14 43.41 26.52 16.05
N ALA A 15 44.12 26.03 17.08
CA ALA A 15 44.50 24.62 17.20
C ALA A 15 43.53 23.75 18.03
N ARG A 16 42.45 24.32 18.61
CA ARG A 16 41.44 23.55 19.38
C ARG A 16 40.09 23.41 18.68
N ILE A 17 39.88 24.08 17.55
CA ILE A 17 38.67 23.94 16.72
C ILE A 17 38.85 22.89 15.61
N ALA A 18 40.10 22.53 15.27
CA ALA A 18 40.40 21.50 14.26
C ALA A 18 40.31 20.03 14.76
N ALA A 19 39.74 19.78 15.95
CA ALA A 19 39.65 18.43 16.53
C ALA A 19 38.21 17.92 16.76
N VAL A 20 37.19 18.60 16.23
CA VAL A 20 35.77 18.15 16.32
C VAL A 20 35.21 17.67 14.97
N GLU A 21 35.97 17.83 13.89
CA GLU A 21 35.53 17.47 12.53
C GLU A 21 35.97 16.05 12.13
N HIS A 22 35.53 15.04 12.90
CA HIS A 22 35.41 13.64 12.45
C HIS A 22 34.45 12.83 13.36
N SER A 23 33.31 13.44 13.70
CA SER A 23 32.22 12.70 14.34
C SER A 23 31.52 11.82 13.29
N ASP A 24 31.98 10.58 13.16
CA ASP A 24 31.38 9.54 12.32
C ASP A 24 29.84 9.45 12.56
N PRO A 25 28.98 9.74 11.57
CA PRO A 25 27.52 9.73 11.72
C PRO A 25 26.95 8.35 12.10
N ARG A 26 27.73 7.28 11.94
CA ARG A 26 27.35 5.94 12.39
C ARG A 26 27.52 5.77 13.90
N ARG A 27 28.48 6.47 14.51
CA ARG A 27 28.66 6.50 15.98
C ARG A 27 27.55 7.29 16.67
N THR A 28 27.07 8.38 16.09
CA THR A 28 25.94 9.14 16.64
C THR A 28 24.63 8.38 16.52
N ALA A 29 24.38 7.68 15.42
CA ALA A 29 23.19 6.82 15.26
C ALA A 29 23.19 5.64 16.25
N ALA A 30 24.33 4.94 16.41
CA ALA A 30 24.46 3.85 17.37
C ALA A 30 24.29 4.33 18.81
N GLU A 31 24.81 5.51 19.15
CA GLU A 31 24.65 6.13 20.46
C GLU A 31 23.20 6.56 20.73
N LEU A 32 22.51 7.08 19.71
CA LEU A 32 21.09 7.41 19.80
C LEU A 32 20.24 6.15 20.03
N VAL A 33 20.51 5.06 19.31
CA VAL A 33 19.81 3.79 19.48
C VAL A 33 20.07 3.19 20.86
N ARG A 34 21.30 3.33 21.39
CA ARG A 34 21.67 2.90 22.74
C ARG A 34 20.91 3.69 23.80
N ARG A 35 20.82 5.02 23.65
CA ARG A 35 20.06 5.91 24.55
C ARG A 35 18.56 5.67 24.47
N VAL A 36 18.00 5.45 23.28
CA VAL A 36 16.58 5.11 23.10
C VAL A 36 16.25 3.74 23.70
N ARG A 37 17.13 2.73 23.56
CA ARG A 37 16.96 1.44 24.25
C ARG A 37 17.07 1.57 25.77
N ALA A 38 17.96 2.41 26.29
CA ALA A 38 18.08 2.67 27.72
C ALA A 38 16.82 3.38 28.27
N LEU A 39 16.32 4.42 27.58
CA LEU A 39 15.05 5.09 27.89
C LEU A 39 13.88 4.12 27.83
N ARG A 40 13.81 3.25 26.83
CA ARG A 40 12.75 2.24 26.71
C ARG A 40 12.78 1.20 27.83
N ARG A 41 13.97 0.82 28.30
CA ARG A 41 14.11 -0.05 29.48
C ARG A 41 13.69 0.66 30.76
N SER A 42 14.10 1.92 30.93
CA SER A 42 13.72 2.74 32.09
C SER A 42 12.20 2.99 32.16
N LEU A 43 11.54 3.15 31.01
CA LEU A 43 10.08 3.32 30.93
C LEU A 43 9.32 1.99 31.10
N ALA A 44 9.99 0.84 30.93
CA ALA A 44 9.40 -0.48 31.12
C ALA A 44 9.49 -0.97 32.57
N THR A 45 10.47 -0.49 33.36
CA THR A 45 10.65 -0.87 34.76
C THR A 45 9.74 -0.12 35.73
N GLY A 46 8.98 0.88 35.27
CA GLY A 46 7.87 1.46 36.05
C GLY A 46 8.27 1.98 37.43
N GLU A 47 9.40 2.68 37.53
CA GLU A 47 9.80 3.33 38.78
C GLU A 47 9.16 4.72 38.87
N ASP A 48 7.85 4.73 39.14
CA ASP A 48 7.05 5.94 39.39
C ASP A 48 7.27 6.39 40.84
N SER A 49 8.38 7.06 41.11
CA SER A 49 8.62 7.75 42.38
C SER A 49 8.80 9.25 42.13
N GLY A 50 7.73 10.01 42.30
CA GLY A 50 7.81 11.47 42.48
C GLY A 50 7.16 12.38 41.43
N LEU A 51 6.09 11.97 40.76
CA LEU A 51 5.33 12.84 39.83
C LEU A 51 4.00 13.31 40.44
N ASP A 52 3.80 14.62 40.39
CA ASP A 52 2.69 15.40 40.95
C ASP A 52 1.30 14.88 40.48
N PRO A 53 0.34 14.66 41.40
CA PRO A 53 -1.00 14.18 41.07
C PRO A 53 -1.80 15.06 40.08
N ALA A 54 -1.36 16.30 39.82
CA ALA A 54 -2.00 17.19 38.86
C ALA A 54 -1.75 16.81 37.38
N VAL A 55 -0.74 16.00 37.06
CA VAL A 55 -0.35 15.69 35.65
C VAL A 55 -0.89 14.32 35.17
N LEU A 56 -1.38 13.48 36.10
CA LEU A 56 -1.92 12.14 35.81
C LEU A 56 -3.08 12.11 34.78
N PRO A 57 -4.06 13.04 34.75
CA PRO A 57 -5.14 12.95 33.76
C PRO A 57 -4.69 13.25 32.32
N MET A 58 -3.51 13.87 32.12
CA MET A 58 -2.95 14.16 30.80
C MET A 58 -2.14 12.98 30.23
N ILE A 59 -1.39 12.27 31.09
CA ILE A 59 -0.60 11.09 30.73
C ILE A 59 -1.50 9.88 30.39
N HIS A 60 -2.63 9.70 31.09
CA HIS A 60 -3.59 8.65 30.76
C HIS A 60 -4.30 8.86 29.41
N ARG A 61 -4.44 10.11 28.95
CA ARG A 61 -5.00 10.43 27.62
C ARG A 61 -4.00 10.14 26.49
N PHE A 62 -2.71 10.37 26.72
CA PHE A 62 -1.63 9.98 25.80
C PHE A 62 -1.40 8.46 25.74
N ARG A 63 -1.56 7.74 26.86
CA ARG A 63 -1.48 6.27 26.90
C ARG A 63 -2.58 5.58 26.08
N ARG A 64 -3.77 6.18 25.93
CA ARG A 64 -4.84 5.67 25.04
C ARG A 64 -4.56 5.89 23.55
N VAL A 65 -3.76 6.89 23.19
CA VAL A 65 -3.38 7.17 21.79
C VAL A 65 -2.19 6.31 21.36
N LEU A 66 -1.27 5.98 22.28
CA LEU A 66 -0.08 5.16 21.98
C LEU A 66 -0.29 3.64 22.13
N VAL A 67 -1.45 3.18 22.61
CA VAL A 67 -1.86 1.75 22.57
C VAL A 67 -2.55 1.39 21.23
N SER A 68 -2.61 2.30 20.25
CA SER A 68 -3.07 2.00 18.88
C SER A 68 -1.94 1.91 17.84
N ALA A 69 -0.68 1.91 18.26
CA ALA A 69 0.48 1.81 17.36
C ALA A 69 1.32 0.54 17.63
N ARG A 70 0.65 -0.61 17.80
CA ARG A 70 1.31 -1.92 17.84
C ARG A 70 0.60 -2.95 16.97
N THR A 71 0.47 -2.65 15.68
CA THR A 71 0.16 -3.61 14.60
C THR A 71 0.60 -3.01 13.25
N HIS A 72 1.89 -3.12 12.92
CA HIS A 72 2.34 -3.11 11.53
C HIS A 72 3.08 -4.41 11.26
N SER A 73 2.31 -5.50 11.29
CA SER A 73 2.67 -6.82 10.76
C SER A 73 1.95 -7.00 9.42
N GLY A 74 2.03 -6.01 8.53
CA GLY A 74 1.34 -5.98 7.25
C GLY A 74 2.24 -6.48 6.13
N CYS A 75 1.70 -7.36 5.28
CA CYS A 75 2.26 -7.83 4.00
C CYS A 75 3.25 -9.02 4.04
N ARG A 76 2.82 -10.15 4.62
CA ARG A 76 3.21 -11.48 4.12
C ARG A 76 1.96 -12.31 3.87
N CYS A 77 1.88 -13.06 2.77
CA CYS A 77 0.70 -13.87 2.44
C CYS A 77 0.54 -15.07 3.35
N ALA A 78 1.62 -15.55 3.95
CA ALA A 78 1.59 -16.51 5.04
C ALA A 78 1.89 -15.80 6.38
N ASN A 79 0.98 -15.94 7.35
CA ASN A 79 1.30 -15.67 8.73
C ASN A 79 2.19 -16.83 9.22
N ARG A 80 3.48 -16.84 8.90
CA ARG A 80 4.40 -17.77 9.58
C ARG A 80 4.55 -17.27 11.02
N PRO A 81 4.21 -18.07 12.05
CA PRO A 81 4.60 -17.72 13.40
C PRO A 81 6.12 -17.58 13.43
N PHE A 82 6.61 -16.49 13.99
CA PHE A 82 8.04 -16.25 14.20
C PHE A 82 8.55 -17.30 15.20
N GLY A 83 9.19 -18.35 14.71
CA GLY A 83 9.80 -19.40 15.53
C GLY A 83 10.47 -20.45 14.65
N SER A 84 11.72 -20.77 14.96
CA SER A 84 12.63 -21.73 14.32
C SER A 84 13.02 -21.48 12.86
N GLU A 85 13.96 -20.56 12.64
CA GLU A 85 15.07 -20.71 11.67
C GLU A 85 16.01 -19.49 11.86
N ALA A 86 16.66 -19.47 13.02
CA ALA A 86 17.75 -18.57 13.35
C ALA A 86 18.95 -19.43 13.76
N GLU A 87 19.47 -20.23 12.84
CA GLU A 87 20.78 -20.87 13.05
C GLU A 87 21.52 -21.34 11.80
N GLU A 88 21.28 -20.75 10.61
CA GLU A 88 22.20 -20.98 9.49
C GLU A 88 22.63 -19.69 8.80
N LEU A 89 23.92 -19.41 9.01
CA LEU A 89 24.83 -18.70 8.09
C LEU A 89 25.07 -17.19 8.33
N TRP A 90 25.82 -17.00 9.41
CA TRP A 90 26.89 -16.04 9.66
C TRP A 90 28.01 -15.96 8.58
N ALA A 91 27.70 -16.11 7.30
CA ALA A 91 28.63 -15.88 6.19
C ALA A 91 27.79 -15.44 4.99
N LEU A 92 27.61 -14.15 4.74
CA LEU A 92 28.56 -13.33 3.97
C LEU A 92 28.53 -11.89 4.50
N SER A 93 29.48 -11.56 5.37
CA SER A 93 29.88 -10.18 5.62
C SER A 93 30.78 -9.66 4.49
N ASN A 94 30.65 -8.37 4.18
CA ASN A 94 31.52 -7.51 3.35
C ASN A 94 31.30 -7.47 1.83
N ASP A 95 30.57 -6.44 1.39
CA ASP A 95 31.02 -5.38 0.45
C ASP A 95 29.96 -4.26 0.54
N ARG A 96 30.20 -3.03 1.03
CA ARG A 96 31.09 -1.93 0.64
C ARG A 96 30.80 -1.35 -0.76
N HIS A 97 30.23 -0.12 -0.73
CA HIS A 97 30.00 0.86 -1.81
C HIS A 97 28.80 0.55 -2.73
N SER A 98 27.92 1.47 -3.11
CA SER A 98 28.07 2.91 -3.34
C SER A 98 26.74 3.62 -3.10
N GLU A 99 26.77 4.73 -2.35
CA GLU A 99 25.79 5.81 -2.47
C GLU A 99 26.14 6.58 -3.75
N ASP A 100 25.15 6.91 -4.58
CA ASP A 100 25.27 8.06 -5.48
C ASP A 100 23.90 8.69 -5.74
N SER A 101 23.90 10.02 -5.71
CA SER A 101 22.85 10.95 -6.16
C SER A 101 21.55 11.08 -5.35
N MET A 102 21.64 11.79 -4.22
CA MET A 102 20.68 12.87 -3.94
C MET A 102 21.21 14.18 -4.55
N SER A 103 20.38 14.84 -5.36
CA SER A 103 20.26 16.31 -5.46
C SER A 103 19.77 16.67 -6.86
N ARG A 104 18.49 17.07 -7.00
CA ARG A 104 18.03 18.25 -7.76
C ARG A 104 16.61 18.62 -7.30
N PHE A 105 16.49 19.66 -6.49
CA PHE A 105 16.12 21.04 -6.88
C PHE A 105 14.60 21.29 -6.87
N THR A 106 14.17 21.95 -5.79
CA THR A 106 13.50 23.26 -5.80
C THR A 106 12.04 23.37 -6.26
N THR A 107 11.21 23.64 -5.25
CA THR A 107 10.05 24.56 -5.19
C THR A 107 9.81 25.44 -6.44
N MET A 108 8.63 25.32 -7.05
CA MET A 108 8.05 26.37 -7.89
C MET A 108 6.65 26.70 -7.42
N ILE A 109 6.56 27.84 -6.73
CA ILE A 109 5.36 28.62 -6.49
C ILE A 109 5.10 29.39 -7.79
N ASN A 110 3.87 29.34 -8.33
CA ASN A 110 3.39 30.38 -9.23
C ASN A 110 1.96 30.74 -8.83
N ALA A 111 1.80 31.99 -8.42
CA ALA A 111 0.53 32.69 -8.28
C ALA A 111 0.22 33.42 -9.58
N THR A 112 -1.05 33.42 -10.02
CA THR A 112 -1.73 34.61 -10.55
C THR A 112 -3.23 34.38 -10.55
N ALA A 113 -3.94 35.31 -9.92
CA ALA A 113 -5.38 35.46 -9.95
C ALA A 113 -5.82 36.17 -11.24
N VAL A 114 -6.99 35.80 -11.76
CA VAL A 114 -7.83 36.68 -12.59
C VAL A 114 -9.27 36.51 -12.13
N ALA A 115 -9.81 37.57 -11.54
CA ALA A 115 -11.24 37.79 -11.36
C ALA A 115 -11.81 38.41 -12.64
N ILE A 116 -13.06 38.12 -12.99
CA ILE A 116 -14.05 39.09 -13.51
C ILE A 116 -15.46 38.48 -13.32
N THR A 117 -16.34 39.40 -12.97
CA THR A 117 -17.74 39.38 -12.54
C THR A 117 -18.77 38.99 -13.61
N ALA A 118 -19.93 38.43 -13.21
CA ALA A 118 -21.21 39.16 -13.12
C ALA A 118 -22.48 38.27 -13.25
N ALA A 119 -23.38 38.44 -12.27
CA ALA A 119 -24.84 38.59 -12.35
C ALA A 119 -25.79 37.48 -12.89
N ALA A 120 -26.87 37.33 -12.09
CA ALA A 120 -28.24 36.92 -12.43
C ALA A 120 -28.50 35.38 -12.49
N VAL A 121 -29.62 34.82 -12.04
CA VAL A 121 -30.96 35.34 -11.73
C VAL A 121 -31.57 34.45 -10.63
N VAL A 122 -32.38 35.05 -9.75
CA VAL A 122 -33.25 34.38 -8.78
C VAL A 122 -34.27 33.49 -9.51
N GLY A 123 -34.35 32.22 -9.11
CA GLY A 123 -35.41 31.30 -9.52
C GLY A 123 -35.73 30.35 -8.36
N LEU A 124 -36.48 30.85 -7.37
CA LEU A 124 -36.95 30.05 -6.25
C LEU A 124 -38.20 29.25 -6.68
N SER A 125 -37.97 28.07 -7.24
CA SER A 125 -39.03 27.09 -7.50
C SER A 125 -39.39 26.38 -6.20
N VAL A 126 -40.54 26.74 -5.61
CA VAL A 126 -41.14 25.98 -4.51
C VAL A 126 -41.64 24.66 -5.10
N LEU A 127 -40.92 23.57 -4.82
CA LEU A 127 -41.41 22.22 -5.06
C LEU A 127 -42.38 21.83 -3.93
N PRO A 128 -43.51 21.18 -4.23
CA PRO A 128 -44.35 20.58 -3.20
C PRO A 128 -43.55 19.52 -2.46
N ALA A 129 -43.60 19.57 -1.13
CA ALA A 129 -43.06 18.54 -0.26
C ALA A 129 -43.75 17.21 -0.60
N ALA A 130 -43.07 16.37 -1.39
CA ALA A 130 -43.43 14.99 -1.54
C ALA A 130 -43.33 14.35 -0.16
N THR A 131 -44.46 13.90 0.38
CA THR A 131 -44.51 12.98 1.51
C THR A 131 -43.66 11.77 1.13
N ALA A 132 -42.42 11.73 1.59
CA ALA A 132 -41.55 10.59 1.42
C ALA A 132 -42.23 9.41 2.13
N ASP A 133 -42.71 8.44 1.35
CA ASP A 133 -43.11 7.15 1.89
C ASP A 133 -41.98 6.62 2.77
N PRO A 134 -42.27 6.08 3.97
CA PRO A 134 -41.25 5.51 4.83
C PRO A 134 -40.50 4.44 4.04
N ALA A 135 -39.22 4.68 3.80
CA ALA A 135 -38.34 3.76 3.10
C ALA A 135 -38.49 2.37 3.71
N PRO A 136 -38.76 1.32 2.91
CA PRO A 136 -38.90 -0.03 3.44
C PRO A 136 -37.63 -0.39 4.24
N PRO A 137 -37.77 -1.08 5.38
CA PRO A 137 -36.64 -1.43 6.22
C PRO A 137 -35.59 -2.13 5.37
N ALA A 138 -34.38 -1.58 5.35
CA ALA A 138 -33.25 -2.15 4.62
C ALA A 138 -33.16 -3.65 4.97
N PRO A 139 -33.06 -4.56 3.97
CA PRO A 139 -33.02 -5.98 4.25
C PRO A 139 -31.84 -6.26 5.18
N ALA A 140 -32.14 -6.91 6.31
CA ALA A 140 -31.12 -7.34 7.26
C ALA A 140 -30.06 -8.14 6.50
N THR A 141 -28.81 -7.66 6.51
CA THR A 141 -27.68 -8.30 5.85
C THR A 141 -27.49 -9.69 6.45
N SER A 142 -28.00 -10.73 5.79
CA SER A 142 -27.68 -12.10 6.15
C SER A 142 -26.17 -12.29 6.00
N ALA A 143 -25.54 -12.91 7.00
CA ALA A 143 -24.12 -13.20 6.95
C ALA A 143 -23.84 -14.13 5.75
N GLN A 144 -23.21 -13.61 4.70
CA GLN A 144 -22.94 -14.38 3.50
C GLN A 144 -21.94 -15.52 3.81
N VAL A 145 -22.25 -16.74 3.37
CA VAL A 145 -21.39 -17.92 3.51
C VAL A 145 -20.43 -17.97 2.32
N PRO A 146 -19.11 -18.17 2.52
CA PRO A 146 -18.18 -18.29 1.41
C PRO A 146 -18.44 -19.56 0.59
N VAL A 147 -18.38 -19.44 -0.75
CA VAL A 147 -18.51 -20.57 -1.69
C VAL A 147 -17.21 -21.36 -1.84
N LYS A 148 -16.06 -20.72 -1.52
CA LYS A 148 -14.74 -21.37 -1.47
C LYS A 148 -13.88 -20.66 -0.44
N THR A 149 -13.02 -21.43 0.24
CA THR A 149 -11.95 -20.88 1.07
C THR A 149 -10.62 -21.39 0.54
N GLN A 150 -9.69 -20.48 0.26
CA GLN A 150 -8.32 -20.80 -0.14
C GLN A 150 -7.37 -20.18 0.88
N GLY A 151 -6.83 -21.01 1.78
CA GLY A 151 -6.07 -20.52 2.93
C GLY A 151 -6.91 -19.55 3.76
N TRP A 152 -6.46 -18.29 3.87
CA TRP A 152 -7.19 -17.23 4.58
C TRP A 152 -8.21 -16.48 3.70
N LEU A 153 -8.13 -16.64 2.38
CA LEU A 153 -8.99 -15.92 1.45
C LEU A 153 -10.36 -16.58 1.39
N LYS A 154 -11.40 -15.81 1.74
CA LYS A 154 -12.80 -16.19 1.60
C LYS A 154 -13.33 -15.68 0.27
N ILE A 155 -13.92 -16.59 -0.51
CA ILE A 155 -14.48 -16.29 -1.83
C ILE A 155 -16.00 -16.45 -1.74
N TYR A 156 -16.72 -15.45 -2.21
CA TYR A 156 -18.18 -15.32 -2.15
C TYR A 156 -18.74 -15.24 -3.57
N ALA A 157 -19.90 -15.84 -3.81
CA ALA A 157 -20.62 -15.66 -5.05
C ALA A 157 -21.48 -14.39 -5.00
N GLY A 158 -21.62 -13.72 -6.14
CA GLY A 158 -22.38 -12.49 -6.28
C GLY A 158 -21.51 -11.25 -6.19
N GLN A 159 -22.17 -10.09 -6.26
CA GLN A 159 -21.52 -8.79 -6.22
C GLN A 159 -21.03 -8.47 -4.80
N ALA A 160 -19.94 -7.69 -4.71
CA ALA A 160 -19.44 -7.17 -3.46
C ALA A 160 -20.45 -6.19 -2.84
N PRO A 161 -20.64 -6.20 -1.51
CA PRO A 161 -21.45 -5.20 -0.84
C PRO A 161 -20.87 -3.80 -1.08
N HIS A 162 -21.75 -2.86 -1.42
CA HIS A 162 -21.37 -1.48 -1.69
C HIS A 162 -20.73 -0.83 -0.47
N GLY A 163 -19.74 0.05 -0.69
CA GLY A 163 -19.04 0.76 0.39
C GLY A 163 -18.08 -0.10 1.21
N THR A 164 -17.81 -1.34 0.78
CA THR A 164 -16.78 -2.19 1.39
C THR A 164 -15.48 -2.10 0.60
N ASN A 165 -14.37 -2.40 1.26
CA ASN A 165 -13.09 -2.62 0.60
C ASN A 165 -12.97 -4.06 0.09
N ALA A 166 -14.02 -4.69 -0.44
CA ALA A 166 -13.90 -6.03 -1.02
C ALA A 166 -13.11 -5.99 -2.35
N VAL A 167 -12.67 -7.15 -2.83
CA VAL A 167 -12.23 -7.32 -4.23
C VAL A 167 -13.38 -8.01 -4.96
N GLU A 168 -13.71 -7.56 -6.17
CA GLU A 168 -14.72 -8.19 -7.02
C GLU A 168 -14.10 -8.58 -8.37
N LEU A 169 -14.51 -9.73 -8.91
CA LEU A 169 -14.22 -10.16 -10.27
C LEU A 169 -15.52 -10.50 -10.99
N THR A 170 -15.73 -9.93 -12.17
CA THR A 170 -16.95 -10.15 -12.94
C THR A 170 -16.61 -10.62 -14.34
N ALA A 171 -17.19 -11.75 -14.75
CA ALA A 171 -17.15 -12.22 -16.12
C ALA A 171 -18.12 -11.41 -16.98
N VAL A 172 -17.64 -10.83 -18.07
CA VAL A 172 -18.45 -10.07 -19.02
C VAL A 172 -18.13 -10.51 -20.45
N THR A 173 -19.14 -10.43 -21.31
CA THR A 173 -18.97 -10.63 -22.76
C THR A 173 -18.61 -9.30 -23.41
N ASP A 174 -17.52 -9.28 -24.14
CA ASP A 174 -17.04 -8.12 -24.88
C ASP A 174 -17.02 -8.42 -26.39
N PRO A 175 -17.51 -7.52 -27.25
CA PRO A 175 -17.53 -7.77 -28.69
C PRO A 175 -16.14 -7.89 -29.31
N ALA A 176 -15.10 -7.28 -28.74
CA ALA A 176 -13.75 -7.29 -29.31
C ALA A 176 -12.95 -8.54 -28.93
N VAL A 177 -13.17 -9.10 -27.74
CA VAL A 177 -12.32 -10.17 -27.18
C VAL A 177 -13.12 -11.36 -26.62
N GLY A 178 -14.45 -11.37 -26.75
CA GLY A 178 -15.30 -12.41 -26.18
C GLY A 178 -15.40 -12.31 -24.66
N LEU A 179 -15.48 -13.47 -23.98
CA LEU A 179 -15.57 -13.51 -22.52
C LEU A 179 -14.26 -13.08 -21.86
N ARG A 180 -14.33 -12.03 -21.05
CA ARG A 180 -13.22 -11.50 -20.25
C ARG A 180 -13.64 -11.22 -18.80
N VAL A 181 -12.67 -10.98 -17.93
CA VAL A 181 -12.89 -10.63 -16.53
C VAL A 181 -12.60 -9.14 -16.28
N THR A 182 -13.45 -8.48 -15.50
CA THR A 182 -13.21 -7.15 -14.93
C THR A 182 -13.12 -7.19 -13.42
N ASP A 183 -12.68 -6.08 -12.82
CA ASP A 183 -12.98 -5.80 -11.41
C ASP A 183 -14.41 -5.26 -11.20
N GLY A 184 -14.76 -4.91 -9.96
CA GLY A 184 -16.06 -4.33 -9.58
C GLY A 184 -16.32 -2.93 -10.14
N ASP A 185 -15.28 -2.22 -10.58
CA ASP A 185 -15.38 -0.93 -11.26
C ASP A 185 -15.45 -1.08 -12.80
N GLY A 186 -15.51 -2.32 -13.30
CA GLY A 186 -15.56 -2.61 -14.73
C GLY A 186 -14.23 -2.44 -15.47
N ARG A 187 -13.10 -2.30 -14.76
CA ARG A 187 -11.78 -2.21 -15.39
C ARG A 187 -11.32 -3.59 -15.85
N SER A 188 -10.75 -3.66 -17.05
CA SER A 188 -10.28 -4.91 -17.64
C SER A 188 -9.10 -5.49 -16.86
N LEU A 189 -9.12 -6.81 -16.68
CA LEU A 189 -8.02 -7.57 -16.10
C LEU A 189 -7.30 -8.38 -17.17
N TYR A 190 -5.99 -8.44 -17.05
CA TYR A 190 -5.08 -9.06 -18.02
C TYR A 190 -4.27 -10.16 -17.37
N ARG A 191 -3.75 -11.06 -18.20
CA ARG A 191 -2.69 -11.99 -17.84
C ARG A 191 -1.49 -11.82 -18.77
N PHE A 192 -0.35 -12.30 -18.30
CA PHE A 192 0.92 -12.24 -19.00
C PHE A 192 1.33 -13.63 -19.47
N ASP A 193 1.60 -13.81 -20.75
CA ASP A 193 2.01 -15.11 -21.31
C ASP A 193 3.38 -15.59 -20.80
N LYS A 194 4.20 -14.70 -20.24
CA LYS A 194 5.46 -15.11 -19.60
C LYS A 194 5.28 -15.53 -18.14
N ASP A 195 4.08 -15.45 -17.58
CA ASP A 195 3.76 -16.06 -16.28
C ASP A 195 3.54 -17.57 -16.44
N THR A 196 3.44 -18.29 -15.33
CA THR A 196 3.06 -19.71 -15.32
C THR A 196 1.77 -19.91 -14.54
N ALA A 197 0.92 -20.82 -15.00
CA ALA A 197 -0.32 -21.17 -14.31
C ALA A 197 -0.15 -22.32 -13.31
N ILE A 198 0.72 -23.29 -13.60
CA ILE A 198 0.99 -24.47 -12.77
C ILE A 198 2.51 -24.78 -12.81
N PRO A 199 3.25 -24.59 -11.71
CA PRO A 199 2.83 -23.83 -10.53
C PRO A 199 2.52 -22.37 -10.92
N SER A 200 1.60 -21.74 -10.19
CA SER A 200 1.24 -20.35 -10.46
C SER A 200 2.37 -19.42 -10.03
N GLN A 201 2.88 -18.59 -10.96
CA GLN A 201 3.97 -17.66 -10.68
C GLN A 201 3.91 -16.42 -11.56
N SER A 202 4.17 -15.26 -10.96
CA SER A 202 4.33 -13.99 -11.66
C SER A 202 5.80 -13.72 -12.01
N ASN A 203 6.06 -13.45 -13.27
CA ASN A 203 7.34 -12.98 -13.80
C ASN A 203 7.36 -11.46 -14.07
N CYS A 204 6.23 -10.77 -13.89
CA CYS A 204 6.13 -9.32 -14.02
C CYS A 204 6.46 -8.61 -12.69
N ASN A 205 7.69 -8.11 -12.53
CA ASN A 205 8.16 -7.40 -11.33
C ASN A 205 8.83 -6.05 -11.71
N GLY A 206 9.11 -5.18 -10.72
CA GLY A 206 9.75 -3.88 -10.95
C GLY A 206 8.94 -2.99 -11.91
N ASP A 207 9.59 -2.42 -12.92
CA ASP A 207 8.96 -1.56 -13.93
C ASP A 207 7.82 -2.23 -14.69
N CYS A 208 7.86 -3.56 -14.83
CA CYS A 208 6.75 -4.31 -15.39
C CYS A 208 5.48 -4.10 -14.54
N ALA A 209 5.60 -4.21 -13.22
CA ALA A 209 4.48 -4.04 -12.29
C ALA A 209 4.03 -2.58 -12.14
N VAL A 210 4.83 -1.61 -12.58
CA VAL A 210 4.39 -0.20 -12.72
C VAL A 210 3.47 -0.06 -13.93
N THR A 211 3.85 -0.68 -15.06
CA THR A 211 3.05 -0.64 -16.29
C THR A 211 1.83 -1.55 -16.21
N TRP A 212 1.95 -2.67 -15.50
CA TRP A 212 0.96 -3.71 -15.30
C TRP A 212 0.74 -3.95 -13.80
N PRO A 213 0.00 -3.05 -13.11
CA PRO A 213 -0.20 -3.18 -11.68
C PRO A 213 -0.89 -4.51 -11.31
N PRO A 214 -0.33 -5.32 -10.39
CA PRO A 214 -0.97 -6.56 -9.97
C PRO A 214 -2.29 -6.28 -9.24
N LEU A 215 -3.31 -7.12 -9.48
CA LEU A 215 -4.53 -7.07 -8.66
C LEU A 215 -4.25 -7.73 -7.30
N LEU A 216 -4.05 -6.89 -6.28
CA LEU A 216 -3.70 -7.33 -4.94
C LEU A 216 -4.92 -7.58 -4.05
N VAL A 217 -4.78 -8.57 -3.17
CA VAL A 217 -5.72 -8.86 -2.08
C VAL A 217 -4.97 -8.87 -0.75
N SER A 218 -5.63 -8.47 0.32
CA SER A 218 -5.07 -8.41 1.67
C SER A 218 -5.94 -9.18 2.65
N ARG A 219 -5.35 -9.65 3.75
CA ARG A 219 -6.09 -10.33 4.82
C ARG A 219 -7.26 -9.49 5.31
N GLY A 220 -8.36 -10.16 5.63
CA GLY A 220 -9.60 -9.54 6.06
C GLY A 220 -10.48 -9.00 4.92
N ARG A 221 -9.97 -8.95 3.68
CA ARG A 221 -10.78 -8.63 2.49
C ARG A 221 -11.41 -9.90 1.92
N GLY A 222 -12.70 -9.84 1.62
CA GLY A 222 -13.40 -10.87 0.85
C GLY A 222 -13.17 -10.70 -0.65
N LEU A 223 -13.20 -11.81 -1.37
CA LEU A 223 -13.23 -11.82 -2.83
C LEU A 223 -14.63 -12.23 -3.31
N TYR A 224 -15.23 -11.41 -4.15
CA TYR A 224 -16.56 -11.61 -4.70
C TYR A 224 -16.43 -11.94 -6.18
N ILE A 225 -17.19 -12.91 -6.65
CA ILE A 225 -17.11 -13.39 -8.03
C ILE A 225 -18.50 -13.51 -8.65
N VAL A 226 -18.62 -13.01 -9.88
CA VAL A 226 -19.83 -13.07 -10.70
C VAL A 226 -19.50 -13.73 -12.04
N GLY A 227 -20.16 -14.86 -12.33
CA GLY A 227 -19.98 -15.58 -13.60
C GLY A 227 -18.62 -16.26 -13.78
N ILE A 228 -17.86 -16.46 -12.70
CA ILE A 228 -16.57 -17.16 -12.69
C ILE A 228 -16.68 -18.37 -11.78
N ASP A 229 -16.12 -19.50 -12.20
CA ASP A 229 -16.02 -20.70 -11.37
C ASP A 229 -15.12 -20.43 -10.13
N PRO A 230 -15.65 -20.56 -8.89
CA PRO A 230 -14.85 -20.37 -7.68
C PRO A 230 -13.60 -21.26 -7.64
N GLY A 231 -13.66 -22.46 -8.22
CA GLY A 231 -12.55 -23.40 -8.31
C GLY A 231 -11.34 -22.83 -9.05
N ARG A 232 -11.57 -21.91 -9.99
CA ARG A 232 -10.54 -21.28 -10.83
C ARG A 232 -9.92 -20.04 -10.22
N VAL A 233 -10.51 -19.47 -9.18
CA VAL A 233 -10.04 -18.23 -8.59
C VAL A 233 -9.20 -18.52 -7.34
N GLY A 234 -8.06 -17.86 -7.23
CA GLY A 234 -7.15 -18.02 -6.10
C GLY A 234 -6.25 -16.81 -5.92
N PHE A 235 -5.11 -17.02 -5.26
CA PHE A 235 -4.05 -16.04 -5.17
C PHE A 235 -2.68 -16.72 -5.07
N ILE A 236 -1.63 -15.95 -5.35
CA ILE A 236 -0.23 -16.30 -5.09
C ILE A 236 0.43 -15.28 -4.15
N GLU A 237 1.49 -15.72 -3.47
CA GLU A 237 2.44 -14.82 -2.81
C GLU A 237 3.50 -14.40 -3.82
N ARG A 238 3.65 -13.10 -4.02
CA ARG A 238 4.71 -12.53 -4.85
C ARG A 238 6.01 -12.45 -4.07
N ALA A 239 7.14 -12.30 -4.76
CA ALA A 239 8.47 -12.19 -4.14
C ALA A 239 8.59 -11.04 -3.12
N ASN A 240 7.77 -9.99 -3.27
CA ASN A 240 7.71 -8.84 -2.34
C ASN A 240 6.75 -9.06 -1.15
N GLY A 241 6.17 -10.25 -0.98
CA GLY A 241 5.24 -10.59 0.11
C GLY A 241 3.79 -10.15 -0.10
N SER A 242 3.49 -9.44 -1.20
CA SER A 242 2.11 -9.08 -1.55
C SER A 242 1.35 -10.26 -2.16
N CYS A 243 0.03 -10.28 -1.97
CA CYS A 243 -0.81 -11.38 -2.45
C CYS A 243 -1.58 -10.93 -3.68
N GLN A 244 -1.38 -11.63 -4.80
CA GLN A 244 -1.99 -11.30 -6.07
C GLN A 244 -3.04 -12.32 -6.44
N ILE A 245 -4.19 -11.85 -6.89
CA ILE A 245 -5.29 -12.70 -7.37
C ILE A 245 -4.86 -13.49 -8.61
N THR A 246 -5.37 -14.70 -8.74
CA THR A 246 -5.22 -15.54 -9.92
C THR A 246 -6.57 -16.01 -10.46
N VAL A 247 -6.65 -16.19 -11.78
CA VAL A 247 -7.81 -16.79 -12.48
C VAL A 247 -7.29 -17.93 -13.36
N GLY A 248 -7.81 -19.14 -13.17
CA GLY A 248 -7.32 -20.36 -13.80
C GLY A 248 -5.82 -20.61 -13.55
N GLY A 249 -5.31 -20.18 -12.40
CA GLY A 249 -3.88 -20.24 -12.06
C GLY A 249 -3.02 -19.11 -12.62
N TRP A 250 -3.54 -18.25 -13.51
CA TRP A 250 -2.77 -17.13 -14.06
C TRP A 250 -2.85 -15.90 -13.15
N PRO A 251 -1.72 -15.25 -12.80
CA PRO A 251 -1.72 -13.96 -12.10
C PRO A 251 -2.43 -12.89 -12.94
N VAL A 252 -3.27 -12.08 -12.29
CA VAL A 252 -4.06 -11.04 -12.99
C VAL A 252 -3.58 -9.63 -12.67
N TYR A 253 -3.62 -8.76 -13.68
CA TYR A 253 -3.06 -7.41 -13.65
C TYR A 253 -4.05 -6.41 -14.25
N TYR A 254 -3.91 -5.16 -13.81
CA TYR A 254 -4.40 -3.99 -14.52
C TYR A 254 -3.41 -3.57 -15.60
N PHE A 255 -3.86 -2.69 -16.49
CA PHE A 255 -2.98 -1.96 -17.39
C PHE A 255 -3.00 -0.47 -17.07
N SER A 256 -1.83 0.11 -16.85
CA SER A 256 -1.69 1.53 -16.45
C SER A 256 -2.25 2.54 -17.45
N LYS A 257 -2.41 2.17 -18.72
CA LYS A 257 -2.98 3.06 -19.75
C LYS A 257 -4.47 2.89 -19.97
N ASP A 258 -5.13 1.95 -19.28
CA ASP A 258 -6.59 1.89 -19.24
C ASP A 258 -7.08 2.97 -18.27
N GLN A 259 -7.92 3.88 -18.76
CA GLN A 259 -8.39 5.06 -18.02
C GLN A 259 -9.85 4.95 -17.64
N GLN A 260 -10.62 4.15 -18.37
CA GLN A 260 -12.08 4.03 -18.19
C GLN A 260 -12.49 2.57 -18.05
N PRO A 261 -13.62 2.28 -17.37
CA PRO A 261 -14.23 0.96 -17.38
C PRO A 261 -14.45 0.47 -18.82
N GLY A 262 -14.11 -0.79 -19.09
CA GLY A 262 -14.19 -1.37 -20.42
C GLY A 262 -13.02 -1.05 -21.36
N ASP A 263 -12.07 -0.19 -20.99
CA ASP A 263 -10.85 -0.01 -21.77
C ASP A 263 -10.12 -1.35 -21.95
N LEU A 264 -9.63 -1.60 -23.17
CA LEU A 264 -8.91 -2.81 -23.55
C LEU A 264 -7.55 -2.49 -24.19
N ARG A 265 -6.92 -1.38 -23.81
CA ARG A 265 -5.68 -0.91 -24.45
C ARG A 265 -4.48 -1.83 -24.19
N GLY A 266 -4.58 -2.68 -23.17
CA GLY A 266 -3.59 -3.70 -22.86
C GLY A 266 -3.67 -4.93 -23.76
N GLN A 267 -4.75 -5.10 -24.52
CA GLN A 267 -4.95 -6.29 -25.35
C GLN A 267 -3.90 -6.37 -26.45
N GLY A 268 -3.16 -7.47 -26.49
CA GLY A 268 -2.13 -7.73 -27.49
C GLY A 268 -0.83 -6.94 -27.32
N VAL A 269 -0.68 -6.14 -26.25
CA VAL A 269 0.54 -5.36 -26.02
C VAL A 269 1.75 -6.30 -25.96
N GLY A 270 2.76 -6.01 -26.78
CA GLY A 270 3.97 -6.81 -26.89
C GLY A 270 3.73 -8.29 -27.26
N GLY A 271 2.58 -8.61 -27.85
CA GLY A 271 2.20 -9.97 -28.23
C GLY A 271 2.09 -10.96 -27.06
N THR A 272 2.12 -10.48 -25.82
CA THR A 272 2.25 -11.31 -24.61
C THR A 272 1.24 -10.95 -23.53
N TRP A 273 0.51 -9.84 -23.70
CA TRP A 273 -0.52 -9.39 -22.76
C TRP A 273 -1.91 -9.54 -23.37
N PHE A 274 -2.81 -10.16 -22.62
CA PHE A 274 -4.16 -10.44 -23.09
C PHE A 274 -5.15 -10.30 -21.94
N ALA A 275 -6.33 -9.76 -22.23
CA ALA A 275 -7.45 -9.81 -21.30
C ALA A 275 -7.67 -11.26 -20.87
N VAL A 276 -7.91 -11.45 -19.57
CA VAL A 276 -8.05 -12.78 -18.98
C VAL A 276 -9.48 -13.26 -19.15
N ALA A 277 -9.65 -14.46 -19.70
CA ALA A 277 -10.94 -15.12 -19.76
C ALA A 277 -11.32 -15.67 -18.36
N PRO A 278 -12.61 -15.91 -18.06
CA PRO A 278 -13.04 -16.53 -16.78
C PRO A 278 -12.41 -17.90 -16.51
N THR A 279 -11.90 -18.56 -17.55
CA THR A 279 -11.18 -19.84 -17.46
C THR A 279 -9.71 -19.70 -17.07
N GLY A 280 -9.17 -18.47 -17.11
CA GLY A 280 -7.74 -18.14 -17.00
C GLY A 280 -7.02 -18.02 -18.35
N GLY A 281 -7.66 -18.38 -19.46
CA GLY A 281 -7.06 -18.31 -20.80
C GLY A 281 -7.01 -16.90 -21.40
N LYS A 282 -6.61 -16.80 -22.68
CA LYS A 282 -6.77 -15.57 -23.50
C LYS A 282 -8.26 -15.37 -23.75
N ALA A 283 -8.76 -14.18 -23.43
CA ALA A 283 -9.95 -13.68 -24.07
C ALA A 283 -9.60 -13.33 -25.52
N LEU A 284 -10.16 -14.12 -26.45
CA LEU A 284 -10.10 -13.91 -27.89
C LEU A 284 -11.53 -14.03 -28.41
N ALA A 285 -11.93 -13.14 -29.31
CA ALA A 285 -13.15 -13.33 -30.06
C ALA A 285 -13.04 -14.66 -30.84
N LYS A 286 -14.10 -15.46 -30.78
CA LYS A 286 -14.22 -16.69 -31.57
C LYS A 286 -14.65 -16.37 -32.99
#